data_AF-A0A6S7L1M4-F1
#
_entry.id   AF-A0A6S7L1M4-F1
#
_cell.length_a   1.000
_cell.length_b   1.000
_cell.length_c   1.000
_cell.angle_alpha   90.00
_cell.angle_beta   90.00
_cell.angle_gamma   90.00
#
_symmetry.space_group_name_H-M   'P 1'
#
loop_
_entity.id
_entity.type
_entity.pdbx_description
1 polymer ?
#
loop_
_entity_poly.entity_id
_entity_poly.type
_entity_poly.pdbx_seq_one_letter_code
_entity_poly.pdbx_strand_id
1 'polypeptide(L)'
;MERGGEKRKLDYPNSNNKRTKSEETKPSGFEQELAKFGPAESRALKWGRPPLPSLDASKDALVFQQLDLDHYIGQHHVGMPGSTIGPVPIARMYGITMEGNSVLCHIHGFVPYFFIPAPSNMKKDDCHAFKDALNRAVLADMRSNKDMVVQAVLAVDYHIKESIYGYHGNRKIPFLQITMSLPKLIAPAKRILESGIRYNSNPERAYTTYESNIEYE
;
A
#
# COMPACT_ATOMS: atom_id res chain seq x y z
N MET A 1 44.87 18.19 41.56
CA MET A 1 43.45 17.88 41.26
C MET A 1 43.42 16.97 40.04
N GLU A 2 43.68 15.69 40.26
CA GLU A 2 43.55 14.65 39.25
C GLU A 2 42.11 14.15 39.23
N ARG A 3 41.49 14.03 38.05
CA ARG A 3 40.25 13.27 37.86
C ARG A 3 40.59 12.06 37.02
N GLY A 4 40.67 10.90 37.70
CA GLY A 4 40.92 9.61 37.10
C GLY A 4 39.80 9.17 36.18
N GLY A 5 40.18 8.67 35.01
CA GLY A 5 39.35 7.82 34.16
C GLY A 5 39.74 6.37 34.41
N GLU A 6 38.82 5.58 34.95
CA GLU A 6 38.97 4.13 35.04
C GLU A 6 37.84 3.44 34.27
N LYS A 7 38.22 2.76 33.19
CA LYS A 7 37.37 1.89 32.39
C LYS A 7 37.08 0.62 33.19
N ARG A 8 35.80 0.33 33.47
CA ARG A 8 35.37 -0.93 34.08
C ARG A 8 35.64 -2.10 33.13
N LYS A 9 36.59 -2.97 33.49
CA LYS A 9 36.69 -4.34 32.98
C LYS A 9 35.60 -5.18 33.65
N LEU A 10 34.81 -5.90 32.85
CA LEU A 10 33.89 -6.93 33.32
C LEU A 10 34.67 -8.24 33.42
N ASP A 11 34.95 -8.68 34.64
CA ASP A 11 35.50 -10.00 34.93
C ASP A 11 34.39 -11.05 34.81
N TYR A 12 34.56 -12.00 33.91
CA TYR A 12 33.73 -13.19 33.85
C TYR A 12 34.33 -14.26 34.78
N PRO A 13 33.59 -14.78 35.78
CA PRO A 13 34.09 -15.87 36.58
C PRO A 13 34.09 -17.17 35.76
N ASN A 14 35.31 -17.69 35.56
CA ASN A 14 35.56 -19.02 35.04
C ASN A 14 35.31 -20.05 36.15
N SER A 15 34.23 -20.83 36.07
CA SER A 15 34.02 -21.97 36.96
C SER A 15 33.93 -23.27 36.17
N ASN A 16 35.07 -23.95 36.06
CA ASN A 16 35.11 -25.39 35.86
C ASN A 16 34.53 -26.05 37.10
N ASN A 17 33.32 -26.59 37.03
CA ASN A 17 32.82 -27.53 38.03
C ASN A 17 31.99 -28.64 37.39
N LYS A 18 32.25 -29.84 37.91
CA LYS A 18 31.78 -31.16 37.48
C LYS A 18 30.28 -31.20 37.16
N ARG A 19 29.94 -31.88 36.05
CA ARG A 19 28.58 -32.31 35.72
C ARG A 19 28.01 -33.17 36.85
N THR A 20 27.16 -32.55 37.66
CA THR A 20 26.21 -33.21 38.56
C THR A 20 24.81 -33.11 37.96
N LYS A 21 24.15 -34.28 37.88
CA LYS A 21 22.71 -34.58 37.67
C LYS A 21 21.83 -33.45 37.14
N SER A 22 21.17 -33.74 36.03
CA SER A 22 20.02 -33.02 35.46
C SER A 22 19.03 -32.57 36.54
N GLU A 23 19.10 -31.30 36.92
CA GLU A 23 17.97 -30.63 37.54
C GLU A 23 16.92 -30.47 36.45
N GLU A 24 15.83 -31.23 36.57
CA GLU A 24 14.62 -31.00 35.80
C GLU A 24 14.18 -29.55 36.06
N THR A 25 14.37 -28.70 35.05
CA THR A 25 13.84 -27.34 35.05
C THR A 25 12.33 -27.45 35.22
N LYS A 26 11.85 -27.12 36.42
CA LYS A 26 10.41 -27.14 36.71
C LYS A 26 9.72 -26.21 35.72
N PRO A 27 8.66 -26.69 35.03
CA PRO A 27 7.94 -25.85 34.08
C PRO A 27 7.37 -24.65 34.82
N SER A 28 7.56 -23.48 34.25
CA SER A 28 6.98 -22.22 34.71
C SER A 28 5.45 -22.35 34.81
N GLY A 29 4.81 -21.48 35.60
CA GLY A 29 3.34 -21.46 35.71
C GLY A 29 2.65 -21.35 34.35
N PHE A 30 3.26 -20.60 33.42
CA PHE A 30 2.80 -20.49 32.04
C PHE A 30 2.91 -21.80 31.25
N GLU A 31 4.02 -22.53 31.36
CA GLU A 31 4.18 -23.82 30.66
C GLU A 31 3.23 -24.89 31.20
N GLN A 32 2.96 -24.87 32.52
CA GLN A 32 1.97 -25.75 33.14
C GLN A 32 0.55 -25.42 32.67
N GLU A 33 0.21 -24.14 32.54
CA GLU A 33 -1.08 -23.72 32.00
C GLU A 33 -1.21 -24.06 30.52
N LEU A 34 -0.17 -23.82 29.72
CA LEU A 34 -0.12 -24.15 28.30
C LEU A 34 -0.27 -25.66 28.06
N ALA A 35 0.28 -26.51 28.92
CA ALA A 35 0.14 -27.96 28.84
C ALA A 35 -1.30 -28.44 29.07
N LYS A 36 -2.10 -27.74 29.89
CA LYS A 36 -3.53 -28.06 30.12
C LYS A 36 -4.39 -27.94 28.86
N PHE A 37 -3.94 -27.17 27.88
CA PHE A 37 -4.67 -26.98 26.61
C PHE A 37 -4.39 -28.10 25.58
N GLY A 38 -3.61 -29.13 25.91
CA GLY A 38 -3.35 -30.28 25.02
C GLY A 38 -2.52 -29.95 23.77
N PRO A 39 -2.23 -30.93 22.89
CA PRO A 39 -1.49 -30.70 21.65
C PRO A 39 -2.24 -29.75 20.70
N ALA A 40 -1.50 -28.99 19.88
CA ALA A 40 -2.06 -27.95 19.00
C ALA A 40 -3.17 -28.48 18.06
N GLU A 41 -3.04 -29.72 17.58
CA GLU A 41 -4.02 -30.39 16.72
C GLU A 41 -5.39 -30.54 17.39
N SER A 42 -5.41 -30.86 18.69
CA SER A 42 -6.65 -30.95 19.47
C SER A 42 -7.33 -29.57 19.66
N ARG A 43 -6.53 -28.49 19.64
CA ARG A 43 -7.03 -27.11 19.76
C ARG A 43 -7.63 -26.63 18.45
N ALA A 44 -7.04 -26.99 17.31
CA ALA A 44 -7.57 -26.68 15.99
C ALA A 44 -8.95 -27.32 15.75
N LEU A 45 -9.16 -28.54 16.26
CA LEU A 45 -10.48 -29.19 16.22
C LEU A 45 -11.50 -28.53 17.15
N LYS A 46 -11.05 -27.96 18.29
CA LYS A 46 -11.93 -27.32 19.27
C LYS A 46 -12.34 -25.89 18.91
N TRP A 47 -11.44 -25.13 18.26
CA TRP A 47 -11.62 -23.70 17.98
C TRP A 47 -11.53 -23.35 16.48
N GLY A 48 -11.54 -24.37 15.62
CA GLY A 48 -11.57 -24.18 14.18
C GLY A 48 -12.86 -23.52 13.72
N ARG A 49 -12.78 -22.80 12.61
CA ARG A 49 -13.98 -22.31 11.92
C ARG A 49 -14.77 -23.48 11.33
N PRO A 50 -16.07 -23.28 11.04
CA PRO A 50 -16.84 -24.26 10.28
C PRO A 50 -16.14 -24.64 8.97
N PRO A 51 -16.34 -25.87 8.46
CA PRO A 51 -15.81 -26.26 7.17
C PRO A 51 -16.42 -25.41 6.06
N LEU A 52 -15.63 -25.16 5.00
CA LEU A 52 -16.07 -24.41 3.85
C LEU A 52 -17.24 -25.14 3.16
N PRO A 53 -18.33 -24.43 2.80
CA PRO A 53 -19.36 -24.99 1.95
C PRO A 53 -18.80 -25.28 0.56
N SER A 54 -19.44 -26.19 -0.17
CA SER A 54 -19.12 -26.40 -1.59
C SER A 54 -19.46 -25.13 -2.37
N LEU A 55 -18.49 -24.59 -3.10
CA LEU A 55 -18.62 -23.35 -3.86
C LEU A 55 -18.15 -23.57 -5.30
N ASP A 56 -19.03 -23.31 -6.27
CA ASP A 56 -18.73 -23.26 -7.70
C ASP A 56 -18.61 -21.79 -8.13
N ALA A 57 -17.38 -21.35 -8.37
CA ALA A 57 -17.08 -19.97 -8.76
C ALA A 57 -17.78 -19.49 -10.06
N SER A 58 -18.30 -20.42 -10.88
CA SER A 58 -19.02 -20.09 -12.11
C SER A 58 -20.53 -19.88 -11.91
N LYS A 59 -21.08 -20.28 -10.75
CA LYS A 59 -22.53 -20.27 -10.48
C LYS A 59 -22.89 -19.55 -9.19
N ASP A 60 -22.04 -19.67 -8.18
CA ASP A 60 -22.33 -19.22 -6.83
C ASP A 60 -21.77 -17.83 -6.59
N ALA A 61 -22.55 -16.98 -5.93
CA ALA A 61 -22.08 -15.70 -5.42
C ALA A 61 -21.37 -15.89 -4.08
N LEU A 62 -20.20 -15.28 -3.92
CA LEU A 62 -19.54 -15.19 -2.62
C LEU A 62 -20.02 -13.95 -1.89
N VAL A 63 -20.84 -14.13 -0.85
CA VAL A 63 -21.39 -13.04 -0.02
C VAL A 63 -20.74 -13.09 1.36
N PHE A 64 -20.13 -11.98 1.77
CA PHE A 64 -19.47 -11.85 3.06
C PHE A 64 -19.49 -10.41 3.57
N GLN A 65 -19.41 -10.24 4.88
CA GLN A 65 -19.27 -8.93 5.52
C GLN A 65 -17.78 -8.56 5.60
N GLN A 66 -17.44 -7.41 5.03
CA GLN A 66 -16.11 -6.81 5.12
C GLN A 66 -15.83 -6.33 6.55
N LEU A 67 -14.61 -6.57 7.02
CA LEU A 67 -14.12 -6.20 8.36
C LEU A 67 -12.94 -5.25 8.29
N ASP A 68 -12.01 -5.50 7.36
CA ASP A 68 -10.78 -4.74 7.24
C ASP A 68 -10.35 -4.67 5.77
N LEU A 69 -9.56 -3.65 5.44
CA LEU A 69 -9.02 -3.43 4.11
C LEU A 69 -7.56 -2.99 4.24
N ASP A 70 -6.69 -3.59 3.45
CA ASP A 70 -5.32 -3.11 3.27
C ASP A 70 -4.90 -3.21 1.80
N HIS A 71 -3.68 -2.77 1.46
CA HIS A 71 -3.10 -3.03 0.15
C HIS A 71 -1.64 -3.50 0.23
N TYR A 72 -1.20 -4.18 -0.83
CA TYR A 72 0.21 -4.47 -1.08
C TYR A 72 0.58 -4.24 -2.54
N ILE A 73 1.88 -4.14 -2.79
CA ILE A 73 2.42 -4.00 -4.14
C ILE A 73 2.76 -5.40 -4.66
N GLY A 74 2.15 -5.78 -5.76
CA GLY A 74 2.32 -7.10 -6.37
C GLY A 74 2.52 -7.03 -7.88
N GLN A 75 2.43 -8.20 -8.51
CA GLN A 75 2.41 -8.33 -9.96
C GLN A 75 0.99 -8.40 -10.49
N HIS A 76 0.82 -8.03 -11.76
CA HIS A 76 -0.45 -8.17 -12.45
C HIS A 76 -0.91 -9.65 -12.46
N HIS A 77 -2.20 -9.88 -12.18
CA HIS A 77 -2.81 -11.20 -12.28
C HIS A 77 -3.47 -11.35 -13.65
N VAL A 78 -3.04 -12.34 -14.42
CA VAL A 78 -3.57 -12.60 -15.77
C VAL A 78 -5.09 -12.78 -15.71
N GLY A 79 -5.80 -12.10 -16.62
CA GLY A 79 -7.27 -12.12 -16.68
C GLY A 79 -7.98 -11.13 -15.77
N MET A 80 -7.25 -10.41 -14.90
CA MET A 80 -7.80 -9.31 -14.10
C MET A 80 -7.64 -7.95 -14.80
N PRO A 81 -8.49 -6.96 -14.53
CA PRO A 81 -8.37 -5.63 -15.14
C PRO A 81 -7.15 -4.84 -14.63
N GLY A 82 -6.83 -3.73 -15.31
CA GLY A 82 -5.78 -2.78 -14.92
C GLY A 82 -4.49 -2.87 -15.73
N SER A 83 -3.41 -2.27 -15.22
CA SER A 83 -2.10 -2.32 -15.85
C SER A 83 -1.58 -3.76 -15.92
N THR A 84 -1.17 -4.19 -17.11
CA THR A 84 -0.50 -5.47 -17.35
C THR A 84 1.00 -5.39 -17.09
N ILE A 85 1.53 -4.18 -16.87
CA ILE A 85 2.95 -3.92 -16.58
C ILE A 85 3.06 -3.67 -15.08
N GLY A 86 3.77 -4.55 -14.37
CA GLY A 86 4.03 -4.45 -12.94
C GLY A 86 5.12 -3.42 -12.60
N PRO A 87 5.20 -2.96 -11.34
CA PRO A 87 4.38 -3.33 -10.17
C PRO A 87 2.97 -2.69 -10.17
N VAL A 88 1.99 -3.33 -9.52
CA VAL A 88 0.62 -2.84 -9.36
C VAL A 88 0.12 -2.91 -7.91
N PRO A 89 -0.76 -1.99 -7.47
CA PRO A 89 -1.38 -2.09 -6.16
C PRO A 89 -2.53 -3.10 -6.19
N ILE A 90 -2.60 -3.94 -5.15
CA ILE A 90 -3.67 -4.93 -4.97
C ILE A 90 -4.27 -4.68 -3.60
N ALA A 91 -5.59 -4.39 -3.58
CA ALA A 91 -6.31 -4.24 -2.32
C ALA A 91 -6.71 -5.63 -1.81
N ARG A 92 -6.59 -5.83 -0.50
CA ARG A 92 -7.02 -7.03 0.22
C ARG A 92 -8.18 -6.65 1.11
N MET A 93 -9.28 -7.35 0.94
CA MET A 93 -10.46 -7.20 1.76
C MET A 93 -10.65 -8.45 2.62
N TYR A 94 -10.63 -8.26 3.93
CA TYR A 94 -10.85 -9.31 4.90
C TYR A 94 -12.29 -9.29 5.36
N GLY A 95 -12.87 -10.47 5.55
CA GLY A 95 -14.23 -10.54 6.05
C GLY A 95 -14.68 -11.93 6.45
N ILE A 96 -15.98 -12.04 6.70
CA ILE A 96 -16.60 -13.28 7.17
C ILE A 96 -17.94 -13.53 6.46
N THR A 97 -18.20 -14.76 6.05
CA THR A 97 -19.52 -15.14 5.51
C THR A 97 -20.55 -15.30 6.63
N MET A 98 -21.84 -15.36 6.29
CA MET A 98 -22.90 -15.63 7.28
C MET A 98 -22.72 -16.97 8.01
N GLU A 99 -22.10 -17.94 7.34
CA GLU A 99 -21.78 -19.27 7.87
C GLU A 99 -20.51 -19.30 8.73
N GLY A 100 -19.84 -18.15 8.92
CA GLY A 100 -18.69 -18.02 9.80
C GLY A 100 -17.32 -18.31 9.15
N ASN A 101 -17.27 -18.43 7.82
CA ASN A 101 -16.03 -18.67 7.07
C ASN A 101 -15.25 -17.37 6.88
N SER A 102 -13.94 -17.39 7.14
CA SER A 102 -13.08 -16.24 6.83
C SER A 102 -12.84 -16.13 5.33
N VAL A 103 -12.91 -14.90 4.81
CA VAL A 103 -12.67 -14.56 3.41
C VAL A 103 -11.52 -13.57 3.33
N LEU A 104 -10.58 -13.84 2.41
CA LEU A 104 -9.61 -12.88 1.91
C LEU A 104 -9.86 -12.69 0.41
N CYS A 105 -10.35 -11.51 0.04
CA CYS A 105 -10.61 -11.14 -1.34
C CYS A 105 -9.48 -10.23 -1.85
N HIS A 106 -8.86 -10.61 -2.97
CA HIS A 106 -7.87 -9.79 -3.67
C HIS A 106 -8.56 -9.01 -4.79
N ILE A 107 -8.49 -7.69 -4.72
CA ILE A 107 -9.14 -6.77 -5.66
C ILE A 107 -8.05 -6.17 -6.55
N HIS A 108 -8.24 -6.34 -7.86
CA HIS A 108 -7.29 -5.94 -8.89
C HIS A 108 -7.89 -4.85 -9.80
N GLY A 109 -7.03 -4.06 -10.43
CA GLY A 109 -7.41 -3.13 -11.49
C GLY A 109 -7.82 -1.74 -11.04
N PHE A 110 -7.85 -1.48 -9.73
CA PHE A 110 -7.93 -0.13 -9.19
C PHE A 110 -6.52 0.47 -9.09
N VAL A 111 -6.40 1.76 -9.42
CA VAL A 111 -5.15 2.51 -9.39
C VAL A 111 -5.43 3.92 -8.88
N PRO A 112 -4.51 4.52 -8.11
CA PRO A 112 -4.71 5.84 -7.53
C PRO A 112 -4.72 6.95 -8.60
N TYR A 113 -5.50 8.00 -8.35
CA TYR A 113 -5.50 9.20 -9.17
C TYR A 113 -5.70 10.46 -8.32
N PHE A 114 -5.32 11.61 -8.88
CA PHE A 114 -5.60 12.92 -8.29
C PHE A 114 -5.78 13.95 -9.41
N PHE A 115 -6.15 15.19 -9.08
CA PHE A 115 -6.46 16.20 -10.08
C PHE A 115 -5.59 17.45 -9.98
N ILE A 116 -5.40 18.11 -11.13
CA ILE A 116 -4.89 19.48 -11.22
C ILE A 116 -5.75 20.29 -12.20
N PRO A 117 -5.88 21.62 -12.03
CA PRO A 117 -6.50 22.46 -13.05
C PRO A 117 -5.68 22.40 -14.34
N ALA A 118 -6.34 22.27 -15.49
CA ALA A 118 -5.61 22.28 -16.75
C ALA A 118 -5.05 23.68 -17.02
N PRO A 119 -3.84 23.80 -17.59
CA PRO A 119 -3.32 25.07 -18.08
C PRO A 119 -4.29 25.75 -19.06
N SER A 120 -4.34 27.08 -19.02
CA SER A 120 -5.02 27.88 -20.03
C SER A 120 -4.50 27.48 -21.41
N ASN A 121 -5.39 27.09 -22.31
CA ASN A 121 -5.14 26.59 -23.67
C ASN A 121 -4.69 25.12 -23.81
N MET A 122 -4.56 24.35 -22.73
CA MET A 122 -4.28 22.91 -22.86
C MET A 122 -5.45 22.19 -23.51
N LYS A 123 -5.17 21.43 -24.57
CA LYS A 123 -6.15 20.58 -25.25
C LYS A 123 -6.00 19.13 -24.78
N LYS A 124 -7.01 18.32 -25.09
CA LYS A 124 -6.99 16.88 -24.80
C LYS A 124 -5.79 16.18 -25.48
N ASP A 125 -5.38 16.64 -26.66
CA ASP A 125 -4.26 16.07 -27.41
C ASP A 125 -2.90 16.31 -26.72
N ASP A 126 -2.80 17.33 -25.87
CA ASP A 126 -1.58 17.64 -25.11
C ASP A 126 -1.39 16.72 -23.88
N CYS A 127 -2.44 15.99 -23.47
CA CYS A 127 -2.42 15.13 -22.28
C CYS A 127 -1.33 14.05 -22.36
N HIS A 128 -1.07 13.49 -23.55
CA HIS A 128 -0.02 12.49 -23.72
C HIS A 128 1.38 13.08 -23.45
N ALA A 129 1.65 14.26 -23.99
CA ALA A 129 2.93 14.93 -23.78
C ALA A 129 3.14 15.34 -22.31
N PHE A 130 2.08 15.79 -21.64
CA PHE A 130 2.10 16.09 -20.21
C PHE A 130 2.33 14.83 -19.37
N LYS A 131 1.62 13.74 -19.66
CA LYS A 131 1.79 12.43 -19.03
C LYS A 131 3.24 11.95 -19.12
N ASP A 132 3.85 12.04 -20.31
CA ASP A 132 5.23 11.61 -20.51
C ASP A 132 6.24 12.49 -19.77
N ALA A 133 6.02 13.81 -19.74
CA ALA A 133 6.86 14.73 -18.99
C ALA A 133 6.81 14.44 -17.49
N LEU A 134 5.60 14.29 -16.92
CA LEU A 134 5.42 13.97 -15.51
C LEU A 134 5.97 12.58 -15.16
N ASN A 135 5.74 11.58 -16.02
CA ASN A 135 6.29 10.24 -15.85
C ASN A 135 7.82 10.27 -15.74
N ARG A 136 8.50 10.96 -16.67
CA ARG A 136 9.96 11.11 -16.63
C ARG A 136 10.43 11.84 -15.37
N ALA A 137 9.75 12.93 -14.99
CA ALA A 137 10.11 13.71 -13.82
C ALA A 137 10.00 12.89 -12.53
N VAL A 138 8.90 12.13 -12.35
CA VAL A 138 8.69 11.29 -11.18
C VAL A 138 9.72 10.16 -11.12
N LEU A 139 10.00 9.49 -12.25
CA LEU A 139 11.02 8.43 -12.29
C LEU A 139 12.43 8.96 -12.00
N ALA A 140 12.77 10.16 -12.48
CA ALA A 140 14.07 10.80 -12.21
C ALA A 140 14.23 11.24 -10.75
N ASP A 141 13.12 11.56 -10.07
CA ASP A 141 13.10 11.95 -8.66
C ASP A 141 13.29 10.77 -7.69
N MET A 142 13.08 9.54 -8.16
CA MET A 142 13.22 8.35 -7.34
C MET A 142 14.68 8.12 -6.93
N ARG A 143 14.99 8.35 -5.64
CA ARG A 143 16.31 8.02 -5.06
C ARG A 143 16.64 6.53 -5.10
N SER A 144 15.62 5.67 -5.08
CA SER A 144 15.76 4.21 -5.11
C SER A 144 14.51 3.60 -5.75
N ASN A 145 14.71 2.68 -6.70
CA ASN A 145 13.62 2.00 -7.41
C ASN A 145 13.49 0.53 -6.98
N LYS A 146 13.27 0.30 -5.67
CA LYS A 146 13.17 -1.06 -5.09
C LYS A 146 12.06 -1.91 -5.73
N ASP A 147 10.95 -1.28 -6.10
CA ASP A 147 9.79 -1.97 -6.68
C ASP A 147 9.90 -2.13 -8.19
N MET A 148 11.03 -1.74 -8.80
CA MET A 148 11.27 -1.81 -10.24
C MET A 148 10.17 -1.12 -11.06
N VAL A 149 9.72 0.05 -10.60
CA VAL A 149 8.74 0.89 -11.31
C VAL A 149 9.30 1.29 -12.67
N VAL A 150 8.63 0.87 -13.74
CA VAL A 150 8.97 1.25 -15.12
C VAL A 150 8.14 2.44 -15.58
N GLN A 151 6.91 2.54 -15.09
CA GLN A 151 5.97 3.62 -15.41
C GLN A 151 5.35 4.13 -14.10
N ALA A 152 5.52 5.43 -13.84
CA ALA A 152 4.97 6.09 -12.67
C ALA A 152 3.58 6.69 -12.94
N VAL A 153 3.36 7.23 -14.14
CA VAL A 153 2.09 7.84 -14.57
C VAL A 153 1.46 6.97 -15.66
N LEU A 154 0.30 6.39 -15.35
CA LEU A 154 -0.42 5.49 -16.25
C LEU A 154 -1.19 6.25 -17.32
N ALA A 155 -1.93 7.29 -16.89
CA ALA A 155 -2.77 8.08 -17.78
C ALA A 155 -2.88 9.53 -17.29
N VAL A 156 -3.19 10.42 -18.23
CA VAL A 156 -3.64 11.79 -17.92
C VAL A 156 -4.88 12.05 -18.77
N ASP A 157 -6.02 12.27 -18.11
CA ASP A 157 -7.31 12.45 -18.76
C ASP A 157 -7.86 13.85 -18.53
N TYR A 158 -8.51 14.40 -19.55
CA TYR A 158 -9.11 15.74 -19.50
C TYR A 158 -10.57 15.67 -19.06
N HIS A 159 -10.94 16.41 -18.01
CA HIS A 159 -12.29 16.45 -17.46
C HIS A 159 -12.78 17.87 -17.20
N ILE A 160 -14.10 18.09 -17.32
CA ILE A 160 -14.75 19.34 -16.93
C ILE A 160 -15.34 19.16 -15.53
N LYS A 161 -14.75 19.80 -14.52
CA LYS A 161 -15.08 19.66 -13.09
C LYS A 161 -15.16 21.02 -12.40
N GLU A 162 -15.67 21.05 -11.17
CA GLU A 162 -15.78 22.24 -10.33
C GLU A 162 -15.15 21.93 -8.98
N SER A 163 -14.48 22.92 -8.38
CA SER A 163 -13.93 22.77 -7.05
C SER A 163 -15.02 22.90 -6.00
N ILE A 164 -14.98 22.04 -4.98
CA ILE A 164 -15.87 22.10 -3.80
C ILE A 164 -15.54 23.33 -2.92
N TYR A 165 -14.30 23.84 -2.98
CA TYR A 165 -13.86 24.92 -2.10
C TYR A 165 -14.40 26.28 -2.58
N GLY A 166 -15.46 26.75 -1.93
CA GLY A 166 -16.12 28.02 -2.28
C GLY A 166 -17.17 27.88 -3.39
N TYR A 167 -17.97 28.93 -3.56
CA TYR A 167 -19.01 28.96 -4.58
C TYR A 167 -18.49 29.57 -5.89
N HIS A 168 -18.51 28.81 -6.98
CA HIS A 168 -17.98 29.24 -8.29
C HIS A 168 -19.08 29.60 -9.29
N GLY A 169 -20.32 29.81 -8.84
CA GLY A 169 -21.43 30.12 -9.75
C GLY A 169 -21.85 28.94 -10.62
N ASN A 170 -21.68 27.70 -10.13
CA ASN A 170 -21.91 26.46 -10.88
C ASN A 170 -21.09 26.38 -12.17
N ARG A 171 -19.88 26.98 -12.17
CA ARG A 171 -18.99 27.03 -13.32
C ARG A 171 -17.98 25.91 -13.22
N LYS A 172 -18.03 25.02 -14.19
CA LYS A 172 -17.02 23.97 -14.36
C LYS A 172 -15.86 24.48 -15.21
N ILE A 173 -14.65 24.11 -14.82
CA ILE A 173 -13.42 24.40 -15.55
C ILE A 173 -12.72 23.09 -15.94
N PRO A 174 -11.77 23.15 -16.89
CA PRO A 174 -10.90 22.04 -17.22
C PRO A 174 -10.00 21.59 -16.07
N PHE A 175 -9.96 20.29 -15.83
CA PHE A 175 -9.05 19.58 -14.94
C PHE A 175 -8.37 18.43 -15.68
N LEU A 176 -7.16 18.09 -15.23
CA LEU A 176 -6.47 16.87 -15.61
C LEU A 176 -6.56 15.87 -14.46
N GLN A 177 -7.06 14.67 -14.75
CA GLN A 177 -6.96 13.51 -13.87
C GLN A 177 -5.62 12.83 -14.14
N ILE A 178 -4.77 12.71 -13.13
CA ILE A 178 -3.47 12.07 -13.24
C ILE A 178 -3.58 10.71 -12.55
N THR A 179 -3.54 9.63 -13.33
CA THR A 179 -3.57 8.26 -12.82
C THR A 179 -2.14 7.78 -12.57
N MET A 180 -1.84 7.44 -11.32
CA MET A 180 -0.53 7.00 -10.87
C MET A 180 -0.47 5.47 -10.80
N SER A 181 0.71 4.89 -11.02
CA SER A 181 0.88 3.43 -10.96
C SER A 181 0.87 2.89 -9.55
N LEU A 182 1.37 3.64 -8.56
CA LEU A 182 1.43 3.23 -7.16
C LEU A 182 1.01 4.39 -6.23
N PRO A 183 0.33 4.12 -5.10
CA PRO A 183 -0.12 5.16 -4.16
C PRO A 183 1.02 6.02 -3.63
N LYS A 184 2.16 5.40 -3.31
CA LYS A 184 3.35 6.09 -2.80
C LYS A 184 3.97 7.10 -3.78
N LEU A 185 3.63 7.03 -5.07
CA LEU A 185 4.14 7.94 -6.10
C LEU A 185 3.30 9.24 -6.20
N ILE A 186 2.15 9.32 -5.53
CA ILE A 186 1.36 10.57 -5.48
C ILE A 186 2.17 11.68 -4.79
N ALA A 187 2.82 11.39 -3.67
CA ALA A 187 3.60 12.37 -2.92
C ALA A 187 4.73 13.05 -3.73
N PRO A 188 5.64 12.31 -4.40
CA PRO A 188 6.64 12.93 -5.26
C PRO A 188 6.02 13.64 -6.47
N ALA A 189 4.98 13.06 -7.11
CA ALA A 189 4.30 13.71 -8.23
C ALA A 189 3.69 15.06 -7.83
N LYS A 190 2.99 15.11 -6.69
CA LYS A 190 2.45 16.33 -6.10
C LYS A 190 3.55 17.37 -5.88
N ARG A 191 4.65 17.00 -5.22
CA ARG A 191 5.76 17.93 -4.95
C ARG A 191 6.36 18.49 -6.23
N ILE A 192 6.55 17.67 -7.25
CA ILE A 192 7.05 18.11 -8.57
C ILE A 192 6.08 19.10 -9.20
N LEU A 193 4.78 18.78 -9.20
CA LEU A 193 3.75 19.66 -9.76
C LEU A 193 3.63 20.99 -9.02
N GLU A 194 3.73 20.99 -7.70
CA GLU A 194 3.70 22.20 -6.86
C GLU A 194 4.97 23.05 -7.01
N SER A 195 6.13 22.42 -7.24
CA SER A 195 7.40 23.12 -7.49
C SER A 195 7.47 23.71 -8.90
N GLY A 196 6.85 23.03 -9.86
CA GLY A 196 6.85 23.39 -11.27
C GLY A 196 7.29 22.23 -12.16
N ILE A 197 6.63 22.11 -13.31
CA ILE A 197 7.05 21.18 -14.36
C ILE A 197 6.97 21.84 -15.74
N ARG A 198 7.93 21.50 -16.59
CA ARG A 198 7.95 21.85 -18.01
C ARG A 198 7.52 20.66 -18.87
N TYR A 199 6.69 20.90 -19.87
CA TYR A 199 6.37 19.92 -20.92
C TYR A 199 6.34 20.62 -22.28
N ASN A 200 6.82 19.94 -23.33
CA ASN A 200 7.00 20.51 -24.66
C ASN A 200 7.75 21.86 -24.61
N SER A 201 7.31 22.83 -25.41
CA SER A 201 7.84 24.20 -25.46
C SER A 201 7.12 25.16 -24.50
N ASN A 202 6.23 24.64 -23.63
CA ASN A 202 5.52 25.48 -22.67
C ASN A 202 6.46 25.93 -21.54
N PRO A 203 6.24 27.11 -20.94
CA PRO A 203 6.98 27.53 -19.77
C PRO A 203 6.76 26.57 -18.59
N GLU A 204 7.73 26.53 -17.69
CA GLU A 204 7.57 25.83 -16.43
C GLU A 204 6.44 26.45 -15.61
N ARG A 205 5.58 25.61 -15.05
CA ARG A 205 4.40 26.04 -14.30
C ARG A 205 4.18 25.16 -13.09
N ALA A 206 3.88 25.80 -11.96
CA ALA A 206 3.39 25.14 -10.76
C ALA A 206 1.87 24.94 -10.79
N TYR A 207 1.40 23.89 -10.14
CA TYR A 207 0.01 23.49 -10.09
C TYR A 207 -0.46 23.27 -8.66
N THR A 208 -1.69 23.68 -8.39
CA THR A 208 -2.42 23.26 -7.19
C THR A 208 -2.97 21.85 -7.43
N THR A 209 -2.76 20.95 -6.49
CA THR A 209 -3.34 19.59 -6.54
C THR A 209 -4.64 19.50 -5.76
N TYR A 210 -5.53 18.64 -6.23
CA TYR A 210 -6.82 18.33 -5.64
C TYR A 210 -6.94 16.83 -5.45
N GLU A 211 -7.58 16.41 -4.37
CA GLU A 211 -7.79 14.98 -4.02
C GLU A 211 -6.50 14.16 -3.86
N SER A 212 -5.32 14.80 -3.89
CA SER A 212 -4.02 14.14 -3.73
C SER A 212 -3.72 13.64 -2.31
N ASN A 213 -4.60 13.94 -1.36
CA ASN A 213 -4.43 13.61 0.06
C ASN A 213 -5.46 12.56 0.51
N ILE A 214 -6.24 11.99 -0.41
CA ILE A 214 -7.16 10.90 -0.13
C ILE A 214 -6.33 9.62 -0.04
N GLU A 215 -6.56 8.84 1.01
CA GLU A 215 -5.92 7.55 1.19
C GLU A 215 -6.37 6.56 0.11
N TYR A 216 -5.56 5.55 -0.16
CA TYR A 216 -5.82 4.61 -1.26
C TYR A 216 -6.91 3.58 -0.93
N GLU A 217 -7.13 3.34 0.37
CA GLU A 217 -8.02 2.31 0.94
C GLU A 217 -9.43 2.87 1.24
#